data_AF-A0AA88S9M4-F1
#
_entry.id   AF-A0AA88S9M4-F1
#
_cell.length_a   1.000
_cell.length_b   1.000
_cell.length_c   1.000
_cell.angle_alpha   90.00
_cell.angle_beta   90.00
_cell.angle_gamma   90.00
#
_symmetry.space_group_name_H-M   'P 1'
#
loop_
_entity.id
_entity.type
_entity.pdbx_description
1 polymer ?
#
loop_
_entity_poly.entity_id
_entity_poly.type
_entity_poly.pdbx_seq_one_letter_code
_entity_poly.pdbx_strand_id
1 'polypeptide(L)'
;MSDVDQEEELLEPQTGPKGVIHDWRKFKLESEDHENTPQKRRELLRQMSNPKANNDDSQERINRKMSVQEYEMIQEEDEQCLKKYRRQCMQEMHDRLSFGPKFDSVFELESSEAFLKAIEKEHRLTLIIVHIYDDAIKGCYALNNCLNSLAIEYPSVKFCRIRASATGAGERFSDDVLPTVLVYKAGEMLGNFICVTKHLNEEFFAIDVENFLNEYGLLPEKEFAACPDDDEELGVE
;
A
#
# COMPACT_ATOMS: atom_id res chain seq x y z
N MET A 1 -19.84 -25.18 -17.65
CA MET A 1 -18.64 -25.36 -16.82
C MET A 1 -17.47 -25.06 -17.73
N SER A 2 -17.04 -23.81 -17.72
CA SER A 2 -15.87 -23.34 -18.44
C SER A 2 -14.80 -23.09 -17.39
N ASP A 3 -13.83 -24.00 -17.34
CA ASP A 3 -12.57 -23.83 -16.64
C ASP A 3 -11.92 -22.55 -17.14
N VAL A 4 -11.89 -21.55 -16.28
CA VAL A 4 -11.04 -20.37 -16.46
C VAL A 4 -9.73 -20.76 -15.81
N ASP A 5 -8.79 -21.20 -16.64
CA ASP A 5 -7.37 -21.24 -16.30
C ASP A 5 -6.98 -19.83 -15.83
N GLN A 6 -6.97 -19.64 -14.51
CA GLN A 6 -6.23 -18.56 -13.89
C GLN A 6 -4.76 -18.91 -14.10
N GLU A 7 -4.16 -18.35 -15.15
CA GLU A 7 -2.71 -18.21 -15.23
C GLU A 7 -2.28 -17.51 -13.93
N GLU A 8 -1.78 -18.31 -13.00
CA GLU A 8 -1.09 -17.85 -11.80
C GLU A 8 0.17 -17.15 -12.29
N GLU A 9 0.05 -15.85 -12.56
CA GLU A 9 1.16 -14.95 -12.85
C GLU A 9 2.15 -15.11 -11.69
N LEU A 10 3.22 -15.87 -11.93
CA LEU A 10 4.25 -16.16 -10.94
C LEU A 10 4.79 -14.83 -10.42
N LEU A 11 4.32 -14.44 -9.23
CA LEU A 11 4.72 -13.19 -8.59
C LEU A 11 6.24 -13.20 -8.44
N GLU A 12 6.90 -12.31 -9.18
CA GLU A 12 8.32 -12.10 -9.06
C GLU A 12 8.67 -11.79 -7.59
N PRO A 13 9.70 -12.42 -7.02
CA PRO A 13 10.00 -12.27 -5.61
C PRO A 13 10.46 -10.84 -5.33
N GLN A 14 9.69 -10.09 -4.53
CA GLN A 14 9.96 -8.69 -4.19
C GLN A 14 10.69 -8.51 -2.83
N THR A 15 10.90 -9.60 -2.07
CA THR A 15 11.45 -9.52 -0.71
C THR A 15 12.58 -10.53 -0.45
N GLY A 16 13.41 -10.23 0.57
CA GLY A 16 14.52 -11.08 1.02
C GLY A 16 15.64 -11.24 -0.01
N PRO A 17 16.50 -12.26 0.13
CA PRO A 17 17.64 -12.46 -0.78
C PRO A 17 17.26 -12.63 -2.25
N LYS A 18 16.03 -13.07 -2.56
CA LYS A 18 15.56 -13.18 -3.95
C LYS A 18 15.10 -11.82 -4.51
N GLY A 19 14.45 -10.99 -3.69
CA GLY A 19 14.12 -9.60 -4.05
C GLY A 19 15.36 -8.77 -4.35
N VAL A 20 16.42 -8.90 -3.53
CA VAL A 20 17.69 -8.20 -3.79
C VAL A 20 18.30 -8.58 -5.15
N ILE A 21 18.29 -9.87 -5.49
CA ILE A 21 18.81 -10.35 -6.79
C ILE A 21 17.94 -9.83 -7.94
N HIS A 22 16.62 -9.86 -7.77
CA HIS A 22 15.67 -9.37 -8.76
C HIS A 22 15.83 -7.86 -9.01
N ASP A 23 15.88 -7.07 -7.94
CA ASP A 23 16.08 -5.62 -8.01
C ASP A 23 17.42 -5.27 -8.65
N TRP A 24 18.47 -6.02 -8.35
CA TRP A 24 19.78 -5.83 -8.98
C TRP A 24 19.76 -6.13 -10.49
N ARG A 25 19.05 -7.19 -10.92
CA ARG A 25 18.89 -7.51 -12.35
C ARG A 25 18.16 -6.41 -13.10
N LYS A 26 17.07 -5.90 -12.52
CA LYS A 26 16.30 -4.80 -13.09
C LYS A 26 17.13 -3.52 -13.13
N PHE A 27 17.86 -3.19 -12.07
CA PHE A 27 18.82 -2.07 -12.05
C PHE A 27 19.83 -2.15 -13.19
N LYS A 28 20.47 -3.32 -13.38
CA LYS A 28 21.46 -3.50 -14.44
C LYS A 28 20.86 -3.35 -15.84
N LEU A 29 19.63 -3.78 -16.04
CA LEU A 29 18.93 -3.59 -17.32
C LEU A 29 18.61 -2.12 -17.60
N GLU A 30 18.23 -1.35 -16.57
CA GLU A 30 17.83 0.06 -16.70
C GLU A 30 19.00 1.06 -16.69
N SER A 31 20.10 0.72 -16.02
CA SER A 31 21.30 1.56 -15.96
C SER A 31 22.17 1.45 -17.20
N GLU A 32 22.00 0.40 -18.00
CA GLU A 32 22.74 0.28 -19.26
C GLU A 32 22.16 1.21 -20.34
N ASP A 33 23.03 2.03 -20.91
CA ASP A 33 22.70 2.86 -22.06
C ASP A 33 22.40 1.95 -23.26
N HIS A 34 21.11 1.84 -23.60
CA HIS A 34 20.61 0.96 -24.65
C HIS A 34 21.21 1.24 -26.04
N GLU A 35 21.76 2.45 -26.26
CA GLU A 35 22.38 2.85 -27.53
C GLU A 35 23.88 2.52 -27.61
N ASN A 36 24.61 2.53 -26.50
CA ASN A 36 26.06 2.24 -26.48
C ASN A 36 26.44 0.80 -26.12
N THR A 37 25.47 0.00 -25.66
CA THR A 37 25.74 -1.35 -25.16
C THR A 37 25.84 -2.38 -26.30
N PRO A 38 26.91 -3.22 -26.34
CA PRO A 38 27.03 -4.30 -27.32
C PRO A 38 25.82 -5.24 -27.29
N GLN A 39 25.28 -5.60 -28.46
CA GLN A 39 24.06 -6.42 -28.59
C GLN A 39 24.10 -7.73 -27.79
N LYS A 40 25.28 -8.36 -27.66
CA LYS A 40 25.49 -9.56 -26.82
C LYS A 40 25.27 -9.31 -25.33
N ARG A 41 25.72 -8.15 -24.81
CA ARG A 41 25.56 -7.77 -23.39
C ARG A 41 24.09 -7.48 -23.07
N ARG A 42 23.39 -6.83 -24.00
CA ARG A 42 21.94 -6.58 -23.90
C ARG A 42 21.10 -7.86 -23.91
N GLU A 43 21.43 -8.82 -24.79
CA GLU A 43 20.76 -10.13 -24.85
C GLU A 43 20.95 -10.91 -23.54
N LEU A 44 22.16 -10.88 -22.97
CA LEU A 44 22.46 -11.52 -21.69
C LEU A 44 21.63 -10.93 -20.55
N LEU A 45 21.53 -9.60 -20.43
CA LEU A 45 20.73 -8.94 -19.38
C LEU A 45 19.25 -9.26 -19.47
N ARG A 46 18.72 -9.32 -20.69
CA ARG A 46 17.34 -9.77 -20.91
C ARG A 46 17.12 -11.20 -20.44
N GLN A 47 18.08 -12.11 -20.68
CA GLN A 47 18.01 -13.49 -20.20
C GLN A 47 18.15 -13.61 -18.69
N MET A 48 18.95 -12.73 -18.07
CA MET A 48 19.13 -12.69 -16.61
C MET A 48 17.89 -12.14 -15.90
N SER A 49 17.22 -11.13 -16.45
CA SER A 49 16.00 -10.55 -15.89
C SER A 49 14.82 -11.52 -15.88
N ASN A 50 14.72 -12.41 -16.89
CA ASN A 50 13.64 -13.39 -16.96
C ASN A 50 14.18 -14.78 -17.35
N PRO A 51 14.81 -15.49 -16.40
CA PRO A 51 15.45 -16.77 -16.68
C PRO A 51 14.37 -17.83 -16.97
N LYS A 52 14.24 -18.22 -18.24
CA LYS A 52 13.39 -19.36 -18.63
C LYS A 52 13.99 -20.65 -18.07
N ALA A 53 13.19 -21.43 -17.36
CA ALA A 53 13.57 -22.77 -16.94
C ALA A 53 13.72 -23.66 -18.19
N ASN A 54 14.95 -24.09 -18.48
CA ASN A 54 15.18 -25.13 -19.48
C ASN A 54 15.09 -26.50 -18.80
N ASN A 55 14.45 -27.46 -19.46
CA ASN A 55 14.24 -28.84 -18.95
C ASN A 55 15.52 -29.68 -18.77
N ASP A 56 16.70 -29.12 -19.08
CA ASP A 56 17.99 -29.83 -19.12
C ASP A 56 19.02 -29.24 -18.12
N ASP A 57 18.55 -28.53 -17.08
CA ASP A 57 19.44 -28.01 -16.05
C ASP A 57 19.72 -29.06 -14.97
N SER A 58 21.01 -29.30 -14.70
CA SER A 58 21.46 -30.10 -13.56
C SER A 58 20.91 -29.53 -12.25
N GLN A 59 20.54 -30.40 -11.29
CA GLN A 59 20.01 -30.00 -9.96
C GLN A 59 20.86 -28.91 -9.25
N GLU A 60 22.14 -28.84 -9.57
CA GLU A 60 23.09 -27.85 -9.04
C GLU A 60 22.91 -26.44 -9.64
N ARG A 61 22.48 -26.31 -10.91
CA ARG A 61 22.14 -25.02 -11.54
C ARG A 61 20.80 -24.49 -11.05
N ILE A 62 19.83 -25.39 -10.82
CA ILE A 62 18.49 -25.05 -10.31
C ILE A 62 18.56 -24.41 -8.91
N ASN A 63 19.53 -24.82 -8.08
CA ASN A 63 19.70 -24.29 -6.73
C ASN A 63 20.51 -22.99 -6.64
N ARG A 64 21.21 -22.59 -7.70
CA ARG A 64 21.97 -21.33 -7.75
C ARG A 64 21.03 -20.20 -8.16
N LYS A 65 20.86 -19.23 -7.26
CA LYS A 65 20.00 -18.05 -7.51
C LYS A 65 20.64 -17.03 -8.46
N MET A 66 21.97 -17.08 -8.60
CA MET A 66 22.77 -16.14 -9.38
C MET A 66 23.91 -16.90 -10.08
N SER A 67 24.22 -16.53 -11.32
CA SER A 67 25.26 -17.08 -12.19
C SER A 67 26.61 -16.41 -11.94
N VAL A 68 27.70 -17.05 -12.38
CA VAL A 68 29.07 -16.52 -12.20
C VAL A 68 29.25 -15.18 -12.92
N GLN A 69 28.67 -15.02 -14.10
CA GLN A 69 28.73 -13.76 -14.85
C GLN A 69 28.07 -12.61 -14.10
N GLU A 70 26.94 -12.86 -13.44
CA GLU A 70 26.26 -11.84 -12.61
C GLU A 70 27.16 -11.34 -11.48
N TYR A 71 27.91 -12.22 -10.81
CA TYR A 71 28.86 -11.82 -9.76
C TYR A 71 30.00 -10.92 -10.28
N GLU A 72 30.48 -11.15 -11.51
CA GLU A 72 31.53 -10.32 -12.11
C GLU A 72 31.03 -8.89 -12.37
N MET A 73 29.77 -8.75 -12.79
CA MET A 73 29.15 -7.45 -13.11
C MET A 73 28.85 -6.56 -11.89
N ILE A 74 28.88 -7.10 -10.67
CA ILE A 74 28.66 -6.32 -9.43
C ILE A 74 29.82 -5.36 -9.17
N GLN A 75 31.04 -5.69 -9.61
CA GLN A 75 32.24 -4.90 -9.28
C GLN A 75 32.34 -3.57 -10.06
N GLU A 76 31.51 -3.36 -11.09
CA GLU A 76 31.57 -2.22 -12.01
C GLU A 76 30.45 -1.17 -11.74
N GLU A 77 29.97 -1.03 -10.50
CA GLU A 77 28.77 -0.23 -10.20
C GLU A 77 29.01 1.26 -9.91
N ASP A 78 28.23 2.11 -10.57
CA ASP A 78 28.20 3.56 -10.37
C ASP A 78 27.19 3.93 -9.24
N GLU A 79 27.70 4.62 -8.23
CA GLU A 79 26.94 5.07 -7.06
C GLU A 79 25.82 6.07 -7.42
N GLN A 80 26.01 6.92 -8.43
CA GLN A 80 24.99 7.89 -8.87
C GLN A 80 23.80 7.18 -9.52
N CYS A 81 24.07 6.18 -10.36
CA CYS A 81 23.05 5.33 -10.97
C CYS A 81 22.24 4.56 -9.91
N LEU A 82 22.91 4.04 -8.86
CA LEU A 82 22.25 3.36 -7.76
C LEU A 82 21.30 4.29 -6.98
N LYS A 83 21.71 5.54 -6.70
CA LYS A 83 20.86 6.53 -6.03
C LYS A 83 19.59 6.83 -6.85
N LYS A 84 19.74 6.99 -8.16
CA LYS A 84 18.60 7.21 -9.09
C LYS A 84 17.64 6.03 -9.09
N TYR A 85 18.16 4.81 -9.17
CA TYR A 85 17.34 3.60 -9.18
C TYR A 85 16.56 3.40 -7.87
N ARG A 86 17.19 3.63 -6.71
CA ARG A 86 16.49 3.57 -5.41
C ARG A 86 15.28 4.51 -5.36
N ARG A 87 15.45 5.75 -5.87
CA ARG A 87 14.37 6.74 -5.96
C ARG A 87 13.25 6.26 -6.89
N GLN A 88 13.61 5.72 -8.05
CA GLN A 88 12.64 5.17 -9.01
C GLN A 88 11.85 4.01 -8.43
N CYS A 89 12.48 3.07 -7.71
CA CYS A 89 11.76 1.96 -7.07
C CYS A 89 10.70 2.44 -6.06
N MET A 90 11.02 3.45 -5.25
CA MET A 90 10.06 4.04 -4.31
C MET A 90 8.90 4.72 -5.06
N GLN A 91 9.22 5.47 -6.12
CA GLN A 91 8.20 6.14 -6.94
C GLN A 91 7.28 5.13 -7.62
N GLU A 92 7.82 4.09 -8.26
CA GLU A 92 7.00 3.06 -8.91
C GLU A 92 6.09 2.33 -7.93
N MET A 93 6.56 2.05 -6.71
CA MET A 93 5.72 1.48 -5.66
C MET A 93 4.61 2.44 -5.25
N HIS A 94 4.92 3.72 -5.07
CA HIS A 94 3.95 4.75 -4.77
C HIS A 94 2.89 4.88 -5.88
N ASP A 95 3.31 4.93 -7.14
CA ASP A 95 2.43 5.02 -8.32
C ASP A 95 1.51 3.80 -8.45
N ARG A 96 2.02 2.59 -8.15
CA ARG A 96 1.22 1.36 -8.14
C ARG A 96 0.16 1.35 -7.04
N LEU A 97 0.45 1.96 -5.90
CA LEU A 97 -0.44 1.98 -4.72
C LEU A 97 -1.40 3.18 -4.71
N SER A 98 -1.14 4.21 -5.52
CA SER A 98 -1.92 5.46 -5.57
C SER A 98 -3.12 5.41 -6.54
N PHE A 99 -3.37 4.26 -7.17
CA PHE A 99 -4.53 4.05 -8.04
C PHE A 99 -5.79 3.63 -7.27
N GLY A 100 -6.93 4.25 -7.60
CA GLY A 100 -8.24 3.87 -7.06
C GLY A 100 -9.24 5.01 -7.09
N PRO A 101 -10.50 4.74 -6.71
CA PRO A 101 -11.48 5.80 -6.49
C PRO A 101 -10.97 6.78 -5.44
N LYS A 102 -11.25 8.07 -5.67
CA LYS A 102 -10.99 9.14 -4.70
C LYS A 102 -12.31 9.59 -4.08
N PHE A 103 -12.27 9.90 -2.80
CA PHE A 103 -13.38 10.34 -1.96
C PHE A 103 -13.02 11.69 -1.34
N ASP A 104 -14.01 12.40 -0.81
CA ASP A 104 -13.83 13.74 -0.24
C ASP A 104 -14.72 13.99 1.00
N SER A 105 -15.43 12.96 1.45
CA SER A 105 -16.48 13.07 2.45
C SER A 105 -16.74 11.73 3.14
N VAL A 106 -17.41 11.80 4.29
CA VAL A 106 -17.86 10.62 5.04
C VAL A 106 -19.24 10.20 4.54
N PHE A 107 -19.37 8.94 4.13
CA PHE A 107 -20.64 8.39 3.63
C PHE A 107 -21.49 7.81 4.77
N GLU A 108 -22.73 8.28 4.91
CA GLU A 108 -23.71 7.66 5.80
C GLU A 108 -24.23 6.36 5.18
N LEU A 109 -24.21 5.28 5.95
CA LEU A 109 -24.80 3.99 5.59
C LEU A 109 -26.09 3.81 6.37
N GLU A 110 -27.21 3.70 5.66
CA GLU A 110 -28.55 3.67 6.27
C GLU A 110 -29.02 2.25 6.64
N SER A 111 -28.29 1.21 6.20
CA SER A 111 -28.69 -0.18 6.41
C SER A 111 -27.50 -1.16 6.43
N SER A 112 -27.75 -2.37 6.94
CA SER A 112 -26.80 -3.48 6.90
C SER A 112 -26.41 -3.89 5.48
N GLU A 113 -27.35 -3.81 4.53
CA GLU A 113 -27.07 -4.07 3.10
C GLU A 113 -26.13 -3.01 2.52
N ALA A 114 -26.34 -1.73 2.85
CA ALA A 114 -25.46 -0.66 2.42
C ALA A 114 -24.04 -0.84 3.00
N PHE A 115 -23.94 -1.28 4.26
CA PHE A 115 -22.66 -1.64 4.89
C PHE A 115 -21.95 -2.79 4.16
N LEU A 116 -22.62 -3.91 3.92
CA LEU A 116 -22.02 -5.05 3.20
C LEU A 116 -21.60 -4.67 1.78
N LYS A 117 -22.43 -3.92 1.07
CA LYS A 117 -22.11 -3.43 -0.27
C LYS A 117 -20.88 -2.52 -0.25
N ALA A 118 -20.75 -1.66 0.76
CA ALA A 118 -19.62 -0.75 0.89
C ALA A 118 -18.29 -1.50 1.07
N ILE A 119 -18.27 -2.66 1.74
CA ILE A 119 -17.05 -3.45 1.98
C ILE A 119 -16.75 -4.47 0.87
N GLU A 120 -17.77 -5.11 0.27
CA GLU A 120 -17.59 -6.20 -0.69
C GLU A 120 -17.40 -5.73 -2.13
N LYS A 121 -18.04 -4.61 -2.51
CA LYS A 121 -18.07 -4.13 -3.91
C LYS A 121 -17.09 -2.99 -4.18
N GLU A 122 -16.26 -2.64 -3.21
CA GLU A 122 -15.28 -1.57 -3.36
C GLU A 122 -14.01 -2.05 -4.05
N HIS A 123 -13.25 -1.11 -4.60
CA HIS A 123 -11.96 -1.40 -5.21
C HIS A 123 -11.01 -2.08 -4.20
N ARG A 124 -10.31 -3.14 -4.61
CA ARG A 124 -9.49 -3.99 -3.72
C ARG A 124 -8.37 -3.24 -2.99
N LEU A 125 -7.85 -2.17 -3.57
CA LEU A 125 -6.80 -1.35 -2.95
C LEU A 125 -7.36 -0.28 -1.99
N THR A 126 -8.67 0.00 -2.04
CA THR A 126 -9.30 1.00 -1.20
C THR A 126 -9.43 0.50 0.23
N LEU A 127 -8.90 1.30 1.16
CA LEU A 127 -9.09 1.11 2.59
C LEU A 127 -10.41 1.76 3.00
N ILE A 128 -11.20 1.07 3.80
CA ILE A 128 -12.53 1.50 4.22
C ILE A 128 -12.54 1.61 5.74
N ILE A 129 -12.86 2.79 6.26
CA ILE A 129 -12.98 3.04 7.70
C ILE A 129 -14.45 3.29 7.99
N VAL A 130 -15.07 2.43 8.80
CA VAL A 130 -16.47 2.54 9.19
C VAL A 130 -16.59 2.87 10.67
N HIS A 131 -17.18 4.02 10.97
CA HIS A 131 -17.56 4.41 12.32
C HIS A 131 -18.98 3.96 12.64
N ILE A 132 -19.11 3.01 13.56
CA ILE A 132 -20.40 2.60 14.13
C ILE A 132 -20.65 3.49 15.35
N TYR A 133 -21.77 4.20 15.32
CA TYR A 133 -22.04 5.28 16.28
C TYR A 133 -23.48 5.30 16.78
N ASP A 134 -23.70 6.05 17.85
CA ASP A 134 -25.02 6.49 18.29
C ASP A 134 -24.90 7.94 18.79
N ASP A 135 -25.89 8.78 18.46
CA ASP A 135 -25.87 10.21 18.80
C ASP A 135 -25.90 10.47 20.31
N ALA A 136 -26.45 9.54 21.09
CA ALA A 136 -26.52 9.65 22.55
C ALA A 136 -25.17 9.40 23.24
N ILE A 137 -24.20 8.81 22.54
CA ILE A 137 -22.93 8.35 23.12
C ILE A 137 -21.86 9.44 23.04
N LYS A 138 -21.26 9.77 24.18
CA LYS A 138 -20.15 10.72 24.28
C LYS A 138 -19.00 10.28 23.37
N GLY A 139 -18.43 11.22 22.62
CA GLY A 139 -17.31 10.97 21.71
C GLY A 139 -17.72 10.65 20.27
N CYS A 140 -18.93 10.13 20.01
CA CYS A 140 -19.39 9.86 18.65
C CYS A 140 -19.43 11.13 17.77
N TYR A 141 -19.95 12.24 18.33
CA TYR A 141 -20.00 13.52 17.63
C TYR A 141 -18.60 14.07 17.30
N ALA A 142 -17.68 14.03 18.28
CA ALA A 142 -16.30 14.49 18.08
C ALA A 142 -15.57 13.63 17.03
N LEU A 143 -15.74 12.30 17.09
CA LEU A 143 -15.16 11.38 16.13
C LEU A 143 -15.72 11.60 14.72
N ASN A 144 -17.03 11.84 14.57
CA ASN A 144 -17.63 12.20 13.29
C ASN A 144 -16.97 13.45 12.67
N ASN A 145 -16.70 14.49 13.46
CA ASN A 145 -16.02 15.70 12.98
C ASN A 145 -14.56 15.44 12.60
N CYS A 146 -13.86 14.60 13.35
CA CYS A 146 -12.50 14.18 13.03
C CYS A 146 -12.46 13.43 11.69
N LEU A 147 -13.36 12.46 11.49
CA LEU A 147 -13.44 11.68 10.25
C LEU A 147 -13.83 12.54 9.05
N ASN A 148 -14.65 13.58 9.20
CA ASN A 148 -14.92 14.54 8.14
C ASN A 148 -13.65 15.27 7.67
N SER A 149 -12.77 15.63 8.61
CA SER A 149 -11.49 16.28 8.29
C SER A 149 -10.55 15.28 7.61
N LEU A 150 -10.46 14.06 8.14
CA LEU A 150 -9.61 13.00 7.58
C LEU A 150 -10.07 12.54 6.19
N ALA A 151 -11.36 12.56 5.89
CA ALA A 151 -11.87 12.20 4.57
C ALA A 151 -11.39 13.16 3.46
N ILE A 152 -11.12 14.42 3.80
CA ILE A 152 -10.55 15.41 2.87
C ILE A 152 -9.04 15.19 2.73
N GLU A 153 -8.36 14.89 3.84
CA GLU A 153 -6.90 14.67 3.86
C GLU A 153 -6.47 13.35 3.21
N TYR A 154 -7.33 12.33 3.25
CA TYR A 154 -7.06 10.98 2.75
C TYR A 154 -8.08 10.57 1.68
N PRO A 155 -8.03 11.19 0.48
CA PRO A 155 -9.02 10.94 -0.55
C PRO A 155 -8.96 9.51 -1.11
N SER A 156 -7.86 8.76 -0.91
CA SER A 156 -7.78 7.35 -1.30
C SER A 156 -8.46 6.38 -0.30
N VAL A 157 -8.91 6.89 0.85
CA VAL A 157 -9.59 6.13 1.91
C VAL A 157 -11.07 6.45 1.89
N LYS A 158 -11.90 5.41 1.94
CA LYS A 158 -13.35 5.57 2.04
C LYS A 158 -13.78 5.61 3.50
N PHE A 159 -14.19 6.78 3.96
CA PHE A 159 -14.76 6.93 5.30
C PHE A 159 -16.27 6.76 5.25
N CYS A 160 -16.80 5.91 6.12
CA CYS A 160 -18.22 5.67 6.27
C CYS A 160 -18.61 5.81 7.74
N ARG A 161 -19.90 6.07 7.98
CA ARG A 161 -20.49 5.95 9.30
C ARG A 161 -21.86 5.29 9.22
N ILE A 162 -22.23 4.58 10.27
CA ILE A 162 -23.51 3.87 10.38
C ILE A 162 -24.01 3.94 11.81
N ARG A 163 -25.30 4.22 11.99
CA ARG A 163 -25.92 4.12 13.32
C ARG A 163 -25.91 2.67 13.78
N ALA A 164 -25.62 2.42 15.06
CA ALA A 164 -25.64 1.08 15.65
C ALA A 164 -26.96 0.35 15.36
N SER A 165 -28.09 1.06 15.42
CA SER A 165 -29.43 0.54 15.08
C SER A 165 -29.60 0.12 13.61
N ALA A 166 -28.86 0.72 12.69
CA ALA A 166 -28.93 0.46 11.24
C ALA A 166 -28.02 -0.71 10.80
N THR A 167 -27.13 -1.18 11.65
CA THR A 167 -26.19 -2.29 11.35
C THR A 167 -26.89 -3.64 11.14
N GLY A 168 -28.15 -3.79 11.54
CA GLY A 168 -28.84 -5.08 11.62
C GLY A 168 -28.36 -5.97 12.79
N ALA A 169 -27.42 -5.48 13.60
CA ALA A 169 -26.86 -6.16 14.75
C ALA A 169 -26.87 -5.26 16.00
N GLY A 170 -27.89 -4.41 16.15
CA GLY A 170 -27.96 -3.40 17.22
C GLY A 170 -27.72 -3.95 18.64
N GLU A 171 -28.19 -5.16 18.95
CA GLU A 171 -27.95 -5.83 20.25
C GLU A 171 -26.47 -6.14 20.52
N ARG A 172 -25.62 -6.18 19.49
CA ARG A 172 -24.17 -6.37 19.62
C ARG A 172 -23.41 -5.06 19.78
N PHE A 173 -24.05 -3.93 19.47
CA PHE A 173 -23.50 -2.59 19.57
C PHE A 173 -24.21 -1.81 20.67
N SER A 174 -24.08 -2.31 21.91
CA SER A 174 -24.52 -1.59 23.10
C SER A 174 -23.66 -0.35 23.37
N ASP A 175 -24.16 0.54 24.21
CA ASP A 175 -23.48 1.77 24.62
C ASP A 175 -22.04 1.53 25.10
N ASP A 176 -21.79 0.40 25.79
CA ASP A 176 -20.48 0.03 26.34
C ASP A 176 -19.41 -0.34 25.31
N VAL A 177 -19.79 -0.52 24.04
CA VAL A 177 -18.84 -0.82 22.95
C VAL A 177 -18.64 0.35 22.00
N LEU A 178 -19.52 1.36 22.03
CA LEU A 178 -19.47 2.52 21.15
C LEU A 178 -18.58 3.66 21.69
N PRO A 179 -18.07 4.55 20.82
CA PRO A 179 -18.00 4.40 19.36
C PRO A 179 -17.05 3.27 18.94
N THR A 180 -17.42 2.53 17.90
CA THR A 180 -16.59 1.47 17.32
C THR A 180 -16.08 1.89 15.95
N VAL A 181 -14.79 1.69 15.68
CA VAL A 181 -14.21 1.89 14.34
C VAL A 181 -13.77 0.55 13.77
N LEU A 182 -14.28 0.22 12.59
CA LEU A 182 -13.90 -0.96 11.83
C LEU A 182 -13.09 -0.53 10.62
N VAL A 183 -12.05 -1.29 10.30
CA VAL A 183 -11.19 -1.02 9.14
C VAL A 183 -11.15 -2.24 8.24
N TYR A 184 -11.44 -2.05 6.96
CA TYR A 184 -11.49 -3.10 5.95
C TYR A 184 -10.62 -2.77 4.74
N LYS A 185 -10.15 -3.81 4.06
CA LYS A 185 -9.52 -3.72 2.73
C LYS A 185 -9.76 -5.02 1.98
N ALA A 186 -10.16 -4.93 0.70
CA ALA A 186 -10.46 -6.10 -0.14
C ALA A 186 -11.44 -7.12 0.49
N GLY A 187 -12.44 -6.64 1.26
CA GLY A 187 -13.41 -7.50 1.95
C GLY A 187 -12.90 -8.13 3.26
N GLU A 188 -11.63 -7.97 3.60
CA GLU A 188 -11.04 -8.46 4.84
C GLU A 188 -11.04 -7.38 5.92
N MET A 189 -11.28 -7.80 7.17
CA MET A 189 -11.22 -6.92 8.34
C MET A 189 -9.78 -6.80 8.82
N LEU A 190 -9.23 -5.59 8.78
CA LEU A 190 -7.88 -5.27 9.24
C LEU A 190 -7.84 -4.82 10.70
N GLY A 191 -8.89 -4.12 11.15
CA GLY A 191 -8.95 -3.55 12.49
C GLY A 191 -10.38 -3.49 13.03
N ASN A 192 -10.51 -3.71 14.34
CA ASN A 192 -11.76 -3.60 15.09
C ASN A 192 -11.47 -2.90 16.43
N PHE A 193 -11.77 -1.61 16.51
CA PHE A 193 -11.48 -0.76 17.65
C PHE A 193 -12.77 -0.44 18.40
N ILE A 194 -13.00 -1.19 19.47
CA ILE A 194 -14.15 -1.03 20.36
C ILE A 194 -13.86 0.13 21.33
N CYS A 195 -14.85 1.00 21.55
CA CYS A 195 -14.68 2.20 22.38
C CYS A 195 -13.45 3.02 21.99
N VAL A 196 -13.27 3.30 20.70
CA VAL A 196 -12.00 3.86 20.17
C VAL A 196 -11.55 5.12 20.91
N THR A 197 -12.48 5.92 21.40
CA THR A 197 -12.20 7.15 22.16
C THR A 197 -11.53 6.93 23.51
N LYS A 198 -11.51 5.70 24.06
CA LYS A 198 -10.72 5.35 25.26
C LYS A 198 -9.21 5.32 25.00
N HIS A 199 -8.81 5.23 23.74
CA HIS A 199 -7.41 5.28 23.32
C HIS A 199 -6.96 6.70 22.97
N LEU A 200 -7.87 7.68 23.04
CA LEU A 200 -7.63 9.08 22.72
C LEU A 200 -7.69 9.92 24.01
N ASN A 201 -7.24 11.17 23.89
CA ASN A 201 -7.38 12.16 24.96
C ASN A 201 -8.86 12.49 25.21
N GLU A 202 -9.19 13.06 26.38
CA GLU A 202 -10.57 13.44 26.72
C GLU A 202 -11.16 14.44 25.71
N GLU A 203 -10.33 15.38 25.27
CA GLU A 203 -10.57 16.22 24.10
C GLU A 203 -9.58 15.79 23.01
N PHE A 204 -10.10 15.34 21.87
CA PHE A 204 -9.29 14.86 20.75
C PHE A 204 -9.78 15.48 19.44
N PHE A 205 -8.86 15.55 18.48
CA PHE A 205 -9.07 16.15 17.15
C PHE A 205 -8.62 15.18 16.06
N ALA A 206 -8.75 15.61 14.80
CA ALA A 206 -8.42 14.80 13.62
C ALA A 206 -7.00 14.22 13.69
N ILE A 207 -6.03 15.01 14.16
CA ILE A 207 -4.63 14.60 14.30
C ILE A 207 -4.44 13.45 15.31
N ASP A 208 -5.22 13.41 16.40
CA ASP A 208 -5.13 12.34 17.40
C ASP A 208 -5.65 11.03 16.80
N VAL A 209 -6.74 11.10 16.03
CA VAL A 209 -7.31 9.95 15.32
C VAL A 209 -6.38 9.49 14.19
N GLU A 210 -5.77 10.44 13.47
CA GLU A 210 -4.76 10.16 12.44
C GLU A 210 -3.57 9.39 13.02
N ASN A 211 -2.98 9.91 14.11
CA ASN A 211 -1.84 9.28 14.78
C ASN A 211 -2.21 7.87 15.26
N PHE A 212 -3.37 7.72 15.89
CA PHE A 212 -3.86 6.41 16.31
C PHE A 212 -3.95 5.42 15.13
N LEU A 213 -4.52 5.82 13.99
CA LEU A 213 -4.62 4.93 12.83
C LEU A 213 -3.25 4.65 12.19
N ASN A 214 -2.34 5.63 12.17
CA ASN A 214 -0.98 5.49 11.68
C ASN A 214 -0.13 4.53 12.51
N GLU A 215 -0.31 4.48 13.84
CA GLU A 215 0.37 3.52 14.71
C GLU A 215 0.12 2.06 14.32
N TYR A 216 -1.04 1.78 13.71
CA TYR A 216 -1.40 0.46 13.17
C TYR A 216 -1.14 0.32 11.66
N GLY A 217 -0.61 1.35 10.99
CA GLY A 217 -0.41 1.36 9.53
C GLY A 217 -1.72 1.32 8.74
N LEU A 218 -2.81 1.90 9.29
CA LEU A 218 -4.16 1.86 8.72
C LEU A 218 -4.53 3.11 7.92
N LEU A 219 -3.57 3.99 7.65
CA LEU A 219 -3.70 5.07 6.69
C LEU A 219 -2.56 4.99 5.67
N PRO A 220 -2.83 5.32 4.40
CA PRO A 220 -1.77 5.44 3.40
C PRO A 220 -0.89 6.65 3.72
N GLU A 221 0.31 6.69 3.16
CA GLU A 221 1.15 7.88 3.26
C GLU A 221 0.46 9.09 2.62
N LYS A 222 0.54 10.26 3.27
CA LYS A 222 0.08 11.51 2.67
C LYS A 222 0.94 11.80 1.44
N GLU A 223 0.31 12.14 0.33
CA GLU A 223 1.01 12.69 -0.85
C GLU A 223 1.62 14.04 -0.43
N PHE A 224 2.80 14.03 0.19
CA PHE A 224 3.59 15.25 0.32
C PHE A 224 4.01 15.63 -1.09
N ALA A 225 3.46 16.73 -1.61
CA ALA A 225 4.08 17.42 -2.74
C ALA A 225 5.54 17.66 -2.33
N ALA A 226 6.47 16.95 -2.97
CA ALA A 226 7.88 17.06 -2.69
C ALA A 226 8.23 18.55 -2.65
N CYS A 227 8.65 19.04 -1.48
CA CYS A 227 9.36 20.31 -1.45
C CYS A 227 10.56 20.12 -2.38
N PRO A 228 10.80 21.01 -3.35
CA PRO A 228 12.04 20.93 -4.12
C PRO A 228 13.18 20.97 -3.12
N ASP A 229 13.98 19.90 -3.07
CA ASP A 229 15.16 19.82 -2.22
C ASP A 229 16.02 21.07 -2.47
N ASP A 230 16.29 21.84 -1.41
CA ASP A 230 17.32 22.89 -1.38
C ASP A 230 18.71 22.22 -1.49
N ASP A 231 19.02 21.64 -2.65
CA ASP A 231 20.36 21.23 -3.06
C ASP A 231 20.84 22.19 -4.17
N GLU A 232 20.76 23.51 -3.93
CA GLU A 232 21.68 24.43 -4.60
C GLU A 232 23.03 24.31 -3.89
N GLU A 233 23.94 23.54 -4.50
CA GLU A 233 25.37 23.61 -4.22
C GLU A 233 25.80 25.09 -4.20
N LEU A 234 26.19 25.57 -3.02
CA LEU A 234 26.99 26.78 -2.88
C LEU A 234 28.36 26.53 -3.52
N GLY A 235 28.41 26.67 -4.85
CA GLY A 235 29.63 26.95 -5.58
C GLY A 235 30.09 28.37 -5.24
N VAL A 236 30.83 28.51 -4.15
CA VAL A 236 31.58 29.73 -3.87
C VAL A 236 32.93 29.61 -4.57
N GLU A 237 33.07 30.32 -5.69
CA GLU A 237 34.37 30.71 -6.27
C GLU A 237 35.20 31.53 -5.28
#